data_AF-A0A1Q6Y0A9-F1
#
_entry.id   AF-A0A1Q6Y0A9-F1
#
_cell.length_a   1.000
_cell.length_b   1.000
_cell.length_c   1.000
_cell.angle_alpha   90.00
_cell.angle_beta   90.00
_cell.angle_gamma   90.00
#
_symmetry.space_group_name_H-M   'P 1'
#
loop_
_entity.id
_entity.type
_entity.pdbx_description
1 polymer ?
#
loop_
_entity_poly.entity_id
_entity_poly.type
_entity_poly.pdbx_seq_one_letter_code
_entity_poly.pdbx_strand_id
1 'polypeptide(L)'
;MVGVIPETVRYPRADVWTPLALDAAIFSPHSPRWMMLAAIGRLKPGTEISQAQSDLQVIAQEMDKEYPPAAARFRGHVRVEIIPLHELLVHNARSLLMILLGSTALVLLIGCANVANLLLSRGVVRVKEMAVRAALGAKRGRLIRQLLTEGFLLVTIGGVLGCAGGFSATRILRELIPASLPASIRLDLRIFGFSAAISAAALLAFGLVPAWIASRTDVNETLKEGGVRLGASPGTHRLASIFSAGEIALSLTLLVGAGLLLRSFLRLSEVDLGFDPHGLLIATVERPLTAAAFDSQQHSSFFQASLERVRNLPGGRDAALTQRYPLGDPRNATLALHIQGSENFQPPQPISITGISSDYFHLMRTPLVKGRTFSDRDAADAPGVAIVNEALARVAFAGRDAIGQHISFGGPTAPWKEVVGVAANVREDALHREPLPEIFVPHLQQPSFAMTIVVRTDSDPHLLEEGVRRAVQSVDRNQPLVYCPVID
;
A
#
# COMPACT_ATOMS: atom_id res chain seq x y z
N MET A 1 9.48 8.21 23.36
CA MET A 1 8.08 8.18 23.83
C MET A 1 7.92 9.26 24.89
N VAL A 2 7.02 10.21 24.70
CA VAL A 2 6.63 11.17 25.75
C VAL A 2 5.20 10.81 26.16
N GLY A 3 5.03 10.07 27.26
CA GLY A 3 3.72 9.58 27.75
C GLY A 3 3.52 8.06 27.61
N VAL A 4 2.27 7.58 27.78
CA VAL A 4 1.88 6.16 27.65
C VAL A 4 1.07 5.97 26.38
N ILE A 5 1.52 5.06 25.51
CA ILE A 5 0.76 4.70 24.30
C ILE A 5 -0.48 3.89 24.72
N PRO A 6 -1.70 4.28 24.29
CA PRO A 6 -2.90 3.49 24.57
C PRO A 6 -2.79 2.09 23.93
N GLU A 7 -3.29 1.07 24.60
CA GLU A 7 -3.31 -0.32 24.11
C GLU A 7 -4.00 -0.48 22.73
N THR A 8 -4.83 0.48 22.35
CA THR A 8 -5.51 0.53 21.06
C THR A 8 -4.60 0.92 19.90
N VAL A 9 -3.43 1.51 20.15
CA VAL A 9 -2.47 1.91 19.11
C VAL A 9 -1.57 0.72 18.79
N ARG A 10 -1.80 0.11 17.62
CA ARG A 10 -1.03 -1.04 17.12
C ARG A 10 -0.03 -0.67 16.01
N TYR A 11 0.26 0.61 15.85
CA TYR A 11 1.13 1.12 14.79
C TYR A 11 2.22 2.07 15.33
N PRO A 12 3.46 1.91 14.86
CA PRO A 12 4.00 0.71 14.20
C PRO A 12 3.85 -0.53 15.08
N ARG A 13 3.71 -1.71 14.45
CA ARG A 13 3.57 -2.96 15.19
C ARG A 13 4.92 -3.30 15.81
N ALA A 14 4.98 -3.28 17.15
CA ALA A 14 6.18 -3.61 17.90
C ALA A 14 5.81 -4.50 19.10
N ASP A 15 6.66 -5.48 19.39
CA ASP A 15 6.50 -6.33 20.58
C ASP A 15 6.93 -5.59 21.85
N VAL A 16 7.90 -4.67 21.73
CA VAL A 16 8.41 -3.86 22.82
C VAL A 16 8.69 -2.44 22.33
N TRP A 17 8.27 -1.45 23.13
CA TRP A 17 8.59 -0.04 22.92
C TRP A 17 9.64 0.41 23.93
N THR A 18 10.76 0.93 23.45
CA THR A 18 11.80 1.51 24.31
C THR A 18 11.84 3.02 24.16
N PRO A 19 12.14 3.77 25.24
CA PRO A 19 12.41 5.20 25.13
C PRO A 19 13.55 5.47 24.14
N LEU A 20 13.35 6.43 23.24
CA LEU A 20 14.43 6.98 22.44
C LEU A 20 15.33 7.77 23.41
N ALA A 21 16.52 7.24 23.71
CA ALA A 21 17.52 7.94 24.48
C ALA A 21 18.06 9.10 23.64
N LEU A 22 17.45 10.28 23.77
CA LEU A 22 17.92 11.50 23.14
C LEU A 22 19.19 11.95 23.85
N ASP A 23 20.33 11.50 23.33
CA ASP A 23 21.64 11.94 23.78
C ASP A 23 21.94 13.31 23.16
N ALA A 24 22.21 14.32 24.00
CA ALA A 24 22.50 15.68 23.57
C ALA A 24 23.79 15.77 22.71
N ALA A 25 24.68 14.78 22.79
CA ALA A 25 25.84 14.66 21.92
C ALA A 25 25.48 14.18 20.50
N ILE A 26 24.38 13.41 20.34
CA ILE A 26 23.89 12.92 19.04
C ILE A 26 22.92 13.94 18.42
N PHE A 27 21.97 14.38 19.23
CA PHE A 27 20.91 15.33 18.88
C PHE A 27 21.27 16.71 19.43
N SER A 28 22.37 17.25 18.92
CA SER A 28 22.75 18.64 19.18
C SER A 28 21.88 19.59 18.35
N PRO A 29 21.55 20.78 18.88
CA PRO A 29 21.05 21.92 18.11
C PRO A 29 21.78 22.10 16.76
N HIS A 30 23.09 21.96 16.75
CA HIS A 30 23.92 22.17 15.55
C HIS A 30 24.02 20.93 14.64
N SER A 31 23.35 19.83 14.99
CA SER A 31 23.35 18.57 14.25
C SER A 31 21.98 18.36 13.60
N PRO A 32 21.87 18.30 12.26
CA PRO A 32 20.60 18.14 11.55
C PRO A 32 19.99 16.73 11.69
N ARG A 33 20.43 15.92 12.67
CA ARG A 33 20.03 14.53 12.90
C ARG A 33 18.62 14.40 13.50
N TRP A 34 18.08 15.45 14.12
CA TRP A 34 16.69 15.49 14.62
C TRP A 34 15.66 15.37 13.49
N MET A 35 16.02 15.77 12.28
CA MET A 35 15.16 15.72 11.09
C MET A 35 14.94 14.31 10.52
N MET A 36 15.60 13.29 11.11
CA MET A 36 15.45 11.88 10.74
C MET A 36 14.37 11.16 11.56
N LEU A 37 13.68 11.86 12.48
CA LEU A 37 12.66 11.28 13.35
C LEU A 37 11.25 11.51 12.79
N ALA A 38 10.52 10.43 12.54
CA ALA A 38 9.08 10.51 12.33
C ALA A 38 8.37 10.57 13.69
N ALA A 39 7.49 11.56 13.87
CA ALA A 39 6.71 11.72 15.09
C ALA A 39 5.25 11.33 14.85
N ILE A 40 4.69 10.52 15.76
CA ILE A 40 3.24 10.25 15.80
C ILE A 40 2.67 11.02 16.99
N GLY A 41 1.79 11.97 16.69
CA GLY A 41 1.12 12.81 17.68
C GLY A 41 -0.37 12.52 17.78
N ARG A 42 -0.95 12.70 18.97
CA ARG A 42 -2.40 12.70 19.18
C ARG A 42 -2.90 14.14 19.28
N LEU A 43 -3.81 14.54 18.40
CA LEU A 43 -4.47 15.84 18.47
C LEU A 43 -5.37 15.96 19.71
N LYS A 44 -5.45 17.17 20.26
CA LYS A 44 -6.40 17.50 21.32
C LYS A 44 -7.84 17.29 20.81
N PRO A 45 -8.77 16.77 21.63
CA PRO A 45 -10.16 16.61 21.21
C PRO A 45 -10.77 17.92 20.72
N GLY A 46 -11.42 17.90 19.55
CA GLY A 46 -12.05 19.08 18.94
C GLY A 46 -11.14 19.97 18.10
N THR A 47 -9.85 19.64 17.99
CA THR A 47 -8.91 20.39 17.13
C THR A 47 -8.96 19.89 15.69
N GLU A 48 -9.12 20.81 14.73
CA GLU A 48 -8.99 20.51 13.30
C GLU A 48 -7.52 20.36 12.89
N ILE A 49 -7.27 19.53 11.87
CA ILE A 49 -5.92 19.27 11.34
C ILE A 49 -5.30 20.56 10.77
N SER A 50 -6.10 21.43 10.16
CA SER A 50 -5.71 22.74 9.63
C SER A 50 -5.10 23.64 10.71
N GLN A 51 -5.69 23.65 11.91
CA GLN A 51 -5.18 24.41 13.04
C GLN A 51 -3.84 23.85 13.52
N ALA A 52 -3.75 22.54 13.70
CA ALA A 52 -2.50 21.90 14.12
C ALA A 52 -1.37 22.10 13.10
N GLN A 53 -1.70 22.08 11.80
CA GLN A 53 -0.75 22.35 10.72
C GLN A 53 -0.21 23.78 10.80
N SER A 54 -1.07 24.75 11.12
CA SER A 54 -0.68 26.14 11.29
C SER A 54 0.24 26.33 12.51
N ASP A 55 -0.09 25.70 13.64
CA ASP A 55 0.72 25.78 14.86
C ASP A 55 2.13 25.18 14.64
N LEU A 56 2.22 24.01 13.99
CA LEU A 56 3.51 23.39 13.66
C LEU A 56 4.30 24.19 12.62
N GLN A 57 3.63 24.91 11.73
CA GLN A 57 4.30 25.77 10.76
C GLN A 57 4.98 26.97 11.44
N VAL A 58 4.41 27.52 12.51
CA VAL A 58 5.07 28.56 13.33
C VAL A 58 6.35 28.00 13.96
N ILE A 59 6.28 26.80 14.55
CA ILE A 59 7.45 26.13 15.13
C ILE A 59 8.53 25.89 14.06
N ALA A 60 8.13 25.41 12.87
CA ALA A 60 9.06 25.21 11.76
C ALA A 60 9.76 26.50 11.32
N GLN A 61 9.03 27.63 11.28
CA GLN A 61 9.61 28.95 10.97
C GLN A 61 10.55 29.46 12.05
N GLU A 62 10.28 29.16 13.33
CA GLU A 62 11.18 29.49 14.43
C GLU A 62 12.44 28.62 14.38
N MET A 63 12.29 27.33 14.11
CA MET A 63 13.41 26.41 13.90
C MET A 63 14.30 26.85 12.73
N ASP A 64 13.73 27.34 11.63
CA ASP A 64 14.53 27.87 10.50
C ASP A 64 15.36 29.10 10.86
N LYS A 65 14.90 29.93 11.82
CA LYS A 65 15.64 31.10 12.30
C LYS A 65 16.78 30.69 13.24
N GLU A 66 16.54 29.69 14.08
CA GLU A 66 17.52 29.17 15.03
C GLU A 66 18.56 28.26 14.34
N TYR A 67 18.16 27.57 13.27
CA TYR A 67 18.98 26.61 12.51
C TYR A 67 18.97 26.94 10.99
N PRO A 68 19.75 27.93 10.54
CA PRO A 68 19.73 28.38 9.15
C PRO A 68 20.07 27.26 8.13
N PRO A 69 19.31 27.11 7.03
CA PRO A 69 19.51 26.06 6.02
C PRO A 69 20.91 26.01 5.40
N ALA A 70 21.61 27.15 5.33
CA ALA A 70 22.96 27.24 4.77
C ALA A 70 24.03 26.50 5.60
N ALA A 71 23.76 26.23 6.88
CA ALA A 71 24.61 25.44 7.77
C ALA A 71 24.18 23.97 7.88
N ALA A 72 23.08 23.57 7.21
CA ALA A 72 22.46 22.26 7.38
C ALA A 72 22.85 21.26 6.28
N ARG A 73 22.85 19.96 6.65
CA ARG A 73 23.02 18.79 5.77
C ARG A 73 22.00 18.72 4.63
N PHE A 74 20.87 19.42 4.77
CA PHE A 74 19.71 19.43 3.88
C PHE A 74 19.49 20.83 3.31
N ARG A 75 19.10 20.92 2.04
CA ARG A 75 18.76 22.21 1.42
C ARG A 75 17.27 22.47 1.56
N GLY A 76 16.93 23.58 2.23
CA GLY A 76 15.56 24.10 2.32
C GLY A 76 15.10 24.40 3.74
N HIS A 77 13.98 25.10 3.83
CA HIS A 77 13.25 25.37 5.06
C HIS A 77 12.64 24.09 5.63
N VAL A 78 12.56 23.99 6.95
CA VAL A 78 11.85 22.91 7.63
C VAL A 78 10.38 22.95 7.20
N ARG A 79 9.93 21.89 6.52
CA ARG A 79 8.51 21.72 6.20
C ARG A 79 7.95 20.62 7.06
N VAL A 80 6.98 20.97 7.90
CA VAL A 80 6.19 20.02 8.66
C VAL A 80 4.88 19.81 7.93
N GLU A 81 4.52 18.55 7.67
CA GLU A 81 3.25 18.18 7.06
C GLU A 81 2.55 17.17 7.98
N ILE A 82 1.33 17.51 8.41
CA ILE A 82 0.50 16.61 9.20
C ILE A 82 -0.29 15.72 8.25
N ILE A 83 0.08 14.45 8.24
CA ILE A 83 -0.67 13.41 7.53
C ILE A 83 -1.52 12.67 8.55
N PRO A 84 -2.86 12.60 8.38
CA PRO A 84 -3.71 11.80 9.24
C PRO A 84 -3.23 10.35 9.22
N LEU A 85 -3.04 9.73 10.39
CA LEU A 85 -2.52 8.36 10.44
C LEU A 85 -3.41 7.38 9.66
N HIS A 86 -4.72 7.57 9.66
CA HIS A 86 -5.63 6.76 8.84
C HIS A 86 -5.32 6.86 7.34
N GLU A 87 -4.92 8.05 6.88
CA GLU A 87 -4.62 8.30 5.49
C GLU A 87 -3.29 7.66 5.14
N LEU A 88 -2.25 7.84 5.95
CA LEU A 88 -0.96 7.16 5.76
C LEU A 88 -1.12 5.63 5.66
N LEU A 89 -1.99 5.05 6.48
CA LEU A 89 -2.23 3.60 6.53
C LEU A 89 -3.11 3.06 5.40
N VAL A 90 -3.99 3.89 4.84
CA VAL A 90 -5.03 3.46 3.87
C VAL A 90 -4.84 4.11 2.50
N HIS A 91 -3.87 5.01 2.31
CA HIS A 91 -3.69 5.83 1.09
C HIS A 91 -3.71 4.96 -0.17
N ASN A 92 -2.93 3.87 -0.17
CA ASN A 92 -2.83 2.96 -1.30
C ASN A 92 -4.05 2.02 -1.43
N ALA A 93 -4.74 1.73 -0.32
CA ALA A 93 -5.89 0.83 -0.32
C ALA A 93 -7.21 1.52 -0.68
N ARG A 94 -7.35 2.83 -0.42
CA ARG A 94 -8.62 3.55 -0.60
C ARG A 94 -9.13 3.50 -2.03
N SER A 95 -8.29 3.78 -3.03
CA SER A 95 -8.68 3.70 -4.44
C SER A 95 -9.11 2.29 -4.82
N LEU A 96 -8.35 1.27 -4.40
CA LEU A 96 -8.68 -0.12 -4.67
C LEU A 96 -10.01 -0.53 -4.01
N LEU A 97 -10.25 -0.12 -2.76
CA LEU A 97 -11.49 -0.38 -2.03
C LEU A 97 -12.69 0.35 -2.66
N MET A 98 -12.50 1.55 -3.20
CA MET A 98 -13.55 2.27 -3.93
C MET A 98 -13.90 1.58 -5.25
N ILE A 99 -12.91 1.08 -5.99
CA ILE A 99 -13.13 0.26 -7.20
C ILE A 99 -13.88 -1.03 -6.83
N LEU A 100 -13.49 -1.69 -5.74
CA LEU A 100 -14.15 -2.90 -5.24
C LEU A 100 -15.60 -2.61 -4.79
N LEU A 101 -15.84 -1.49 -4.11
CA LEU A 101 -17.18 -1.05 -3.72
C LEU A 101 -18.06 -0.77 -4.94
N GLY A 102 -17.53 -0.05 -5.94
CA GLY A 102 -18.23 0.19 -7.20
C GLY A 102 -18.57 -1.11 -7.93
N SER A 103 -17.61 -2.03 -8.01
CA SER A 103 -17.78 -3.33 -8.65
C SER A 103 -18.84 -4.18 -7.95
N THR A 104 -18.81 -4.24 -6.62
CA THR A 104 -19.80 -4.98 -5.82
C THR A 104 -21.20 -4.35 -5.91
N ALA A 105 -21.31 -3.02 -5.99
CA ALA A 105 -22.58 -2.34 -6.23
C ALA A 105 -23.19 -2.69 -7.59
N LEU A 106 -22.37 -2.78 -8.66
CA LEU A 106 -22.83 -3.23 -9.97
C LEU A 106 -23.29 -4.70 -9.95
N VAL A 107 -22.57 -5.58 -9.27
CA VAL A 107 -22.96 -7.00 -9.09
C VAL A 107 -24.29 -7.10 -8.33
N LEU A 108 -24.47 -6.29 -7.29
CA LEU A 108 -25.73 -6.21 -6.56
C LEU A 108 -26.88 -5.76 -7.48
N LEU A 109 -26.67 -4.75 -8.33
CA LEU A 109 -27.67 -4.28 -9.29
C LEU A 109 -28.07 -5.36 -10.29
N ILE A 110 -27.10 -6.13 -10.81
CA ILE A 110 -27.37 -7.31 -11.64
C ILE A 110 -28.25 -8.29 -10.86
N GLY A 111 -27.84 -8.72 -9.67
CA GLY A 111 -28.62 -9.65 -8.86
C GLY A 111 -30.06 -9.17 -8.60
N CYS A 112 -30.23 -7.87 -8.34
CA CYS A 112 -31.55 -7.26 -8.17
C CYS A 112 -32.39 -7.26 -9.46
N ALA A 113 -31.78 -6.98 -10.61
CA ALA A 113 -32.44 -7.06 -11.91
C ALA A 113 -32.89 -8.50 -12.22
N ASN A 114 -32.07 -9.51 -11.89
CA ASN A 114 -32.40 -10.93 -12.10
C ASN A 114 -33.60 -11.33 -11.24
N VAL A 115 -33.62 -10.91 -9.97
CA VAL A 115 -34.75 -11.15 -9.08
C VAL A 115 -36.00 -10.43 -9.59
N ALA A 116 -35.90 -9.18 -10.05
CA ALA A 116 -37.02 -8.47 -10.65
C ALA A 116 -37.57 -9.18 -11.89
N ASN A 117 -36.68 -9.65 -12.78
CA ASN A 117 -37.03 -10.40 -13.99
C ASN A 117 -37.73 -11.73 -13.64
N LEU A 118 -37.22 -12.47 -12.65
CA LEU A 118 -37.86 -13.69 -12.15
C LEU A 118 -39.22 -13.42 -11.51
N LEU A 119 -39.36 -12.34 -10.74
CA LEU A 119 -40.63 -11.94 -10.13
C LEU A 119 -41.64 -11.48 -11.18
N LEU A 120 -41.21 -10.77 -12.23
CA LEU A 120 -42.04 -10.39 -13.37
C LEU A 120 -42.51 -11.63 -14.13
N SER A 121 -41.60 -12.56 -14.46
CA SER A 121 -41.92 -13.81 -15.15
C SER A 121 -42.88 -14.70 -14.34
N ARG A 122 -42.62 -14.87 -13.04
CA ARG A 122 -43.54 -15.57 -12.11
C ARG A 122 -44.87 -14.85 -11.95
N GLY A 123 -44.86 -13.52 -11.99
CA GLY A 123 -46.05 -12.67 -11.94
C GLY A 123 -47.04 -13.04 -13.04
N VAL A 124 -46.56 -13.25 -14.27
CA VAL A 124 -47.41 -13.64 -15.42
C VAL A 124 -48.15 -14.95 -15.18
N VAL A 125 -47.51 -15.94 -14.56
CA VAL A 125 -48.16 -17.22 -14.20
C VAL A 125 -49.15 -17.04 -13.05
N ARG A 126 -48.84 -16.18 -12.07
CA ARG A 126 -49.69 -15.88 -10.91
C ARG A 126 -50.86 -14.95 -11.21
N VAL A 127 -50.87 -14.26 -12.35
CA VAL A 127 -52.01 -13.39 -12.76
C VAL A 127 -53.30 -14.20 -12.84
N LYS A 128 -53.30 -15.45 -13.32
CA LYS A 128 -54.49 -16.32 -13.33
C LYS A 128 -55.00 -16.62 -11.92
N GLU A 129 -54.11 -16.99 -11.01
CA GLU A 129 -54.45 -17.29 -9.62
C GLU A 129 -54.97 -16.04 -8.87
N MET A 130 -54.34 -14.89 -9.10
CA MET A 130 -54.75 -13.61 -8.52
C MET A 130 -56.08 -13.11 -9.10
N ALA A 131 -56.34 -13.31 -10.39
CA ALA A 131 -57.60 -13.00 -11.04
C ALA A 131 -58.76 -13.84 -10.46
N VAL A 132 -58.55 -15.15 -10.26
CA VAL A 132 -59.53 -16.04 -9.61
C VAL A 132 -59.78 -15.62 -8.17
N ARG A 133 -58.73 -15.30 -7.39
CA ARG A 133 -58.88 -14.84 -6.00
C ARG A 133 -59.54 -13.46 -5.90
N ALA A 134 -59.29 -12.56 -6.85
CA ALA A 134 -59.96 -11.27 -6.94
C ALA A 134 -61.44 -11.43 -7.29
N ALA A 135 -61.79 -12.34 -8.20
CA ALA A 135 -63.17 -12.70 -8.53
C ALA A 135 -63.93 -13.31 -7.34
N LEU A 136 -63.21 -14.02 -6.46
CA LEU A 136 -63.73 -14.54 -5.17
C LEU A 136 -63.79 -13.47 -4.05
N GLY A 137 -63.50 -12.19 -4.34
CA GLY A 137 -63.65 -11.07 -3.40
C GLY A 137 -62.41 -10.72 -2.56
N ALA A 138 -61.22 -11.23 -2.90
CA ALA A 138 -60.00 -10.86 -2.19
C ALA A 138 -59.63 -9.37 -2.42
N LYS A 139 -59.52 -8.59 -1.34
CA LYS A 139 -59.07 -7.19 -1.39
C LYS A 139 -57.60 -7.09 -1.85
N ARG A 140 -57.27 -6.10 -2.70
CA ARG A 140 -55.92 -5.85 -3.26
C ARG A 140 -54.80 -5.84 -2.20
N GLY A 141 -55.08 -5.33 -1.00
CA GLY A 141 -54.11 -5.32 0.11
C GLY A 141 -53.68 -6.72 0.57
N ARG A 142 -54.56 -7.74 0.48
CA ARG A 142 -54.21 -9.13 0.85
C ARG A 142 -53.23 -9.75 -0.16
N LEU A 143 -53.37 -9.41 -1.45
CA LEU A 143 -52.48 -9.86 -2.53
C LEU A 143 -51.10 -9.18 -2.44
N ILE A 144 -51.07 -7.87 -2.22
CA ILE A 144 -49.81 -7.12 -2.03
C ILE A 144 -49.06 -7.61 -0.78
N ARG A 145 -49.78 -7.84 0.33
CA ARG A 145 -49.17 -8.36 1.57
C ARG A 145 -48.52 -9.73 1.33
N GLN A 146 -49.15 -10.62 0.57
CA GLN A 146 -48.57 -11.93 0.26
C GLN A 146 -47.25 -11.80 -0.50
N LEU A 147 -47.20 -11.00 -1.57
CA LEU A 147 -45.98 -10.78 -2.36
C LEU A 147 -44.87 -10.14 -1.53
N LEU A 148 -45.22 -9.19 -0.66
CA LEU A 148 -44.28 -8.58 0.28
C LEU A 148 -43.75 -9.58 1.31
N THR A 149 -44.58 -10.52 1.78
CA THR A 149 -44.14 -11.53 2.76
C THR A 149 -43.17 -12.52 2.12
N GLU A 150 -43.43 -12.96 0.88
CA GLU A 150 -42.53 -13.82 0.12
C GLU A 150 -41.20 -13.12 -0.22
N GLY A 151 -41.26 -11.85 -0.65
CA GLY A 151 -40.07 -11.05 -0.92
C GLY A 151 -39.25 -10.76 0.34
N PHE A 152 -39.93 -10.45 1.45
CA PHE A 152 -39.28 -10.26 2.75
C PHE A 152 -38.56 -11.54 3.20
N LEU A 153 -39.19 -12.71 3.07
CA LEU A 153 -38.58 -13.98 3.45
C LEU A 153 -37.31 -14.28 2.63
N LEU A 154 -37.36 -14.07 1.32
CA LEU A 154 -36.19 -14.20 0.44
C LEU A 154 -35.06 -13.24 0.83
N VAL A 155 -35.39 -11.98 1.10
CA VAL A 155 -34.42 -10.95 1.48
C VAL A 155 -33.82 -11.21 2.86
N THR A 156 -34.62 -11.72 3.80
CA THR A 156 -34.13 -12.04 5.14
C THR A 156 -33.16 -13.22 5.09
N ILE A 157 -33.51 -14.29 4.37
CA ILE A 157 -32.62 -15.45 4.20
C ILE A 157 -31.35 -15.06 3.43
N GLY A 158 -31.50 -14.35 2.31
CA GLY A 158 -30.37 -13.88 1.51
C GLY A 158 -29.46 -12.93 2.30
N GLY A 159 -30.03 -12.03 3.09
CA GLY A 159 -29.31 -11.11 3.96
C GLY A 159 -28.54 -11.83 5.06
N VAL A 160 -29.14 -12.82 5.73
CA VAL A 160 -28.48 -13.64 6.74
C VAL A 160 -27.34 -14.45 6.13
N LEU A 161 -27.58 -15.13 5.01
CA LEU A 161 -26.54 -15.90 4.31
C LEU A 161 -25.41 -15.00 3.81
N GLY A 162 -25.74 -13.82 3.26
CA GLY A 162 -24.75 -12.83 2.82
C GLY A 162 -23.91 -12.30 3.98
N CYS A 163 -24.53 -12.01 5.13
CA CYS A 163 -23.82 -11.59 6.34
C CYS A 163 -22.91 -12.71 6.88
N ALA A 164 -23.39 -13.96 6.92
CA ALA A 164 -22.60 -15.12 7.35
C ALA A 164 -21.42 -15.39 6.40
N GLY A 165 -21.65 -15.28 5.09
CA GLY A 165 -20.61 -15.38 4.07
C GLY A 165 -19.57 -14.27 4.20
N GLY A 166 -20.01 -13.02 4.38
CA GLY A 166 -19.13 -11.87 4.63
C GLY A 166 -18.31 -12.06 5.90
N PHE A 167 -18.92 -12.51 6.99
CA PHE A 167 -18.21 -12.83 8.23
C PHE A 167 -17.12 -13.88 8.03
N SER A 168 -17.44 -14.96 7.33
CA SER A 168 -16.49 -16.04 7.03
C SER A 168 -15.35 -15.57 6.10
N ALA A 169 -15.68 -14.81 5.05
CA ALA A 169 -14.72 -14.25 4.13
C ALA A 169 -13.76 -13.27 4.82
N THR A 170 -14.27 -12.41 5.72
CA THR A 170 -13.38 -11.51 6.49
C THR A 170 -12.46 -12.26 7.45
N ARG A 171 -12.86 -13.43 7.99
CA ARG A 171 -11.97 -14.27 8.79
C ARG A 171 -10.85 -14.87 7.94
N ILE A 172 -11.21 -15.48 6.82
CA ILE A 172 -10.23 -16.04 5.87
C ILE A 172 -9.27 -14.94 5.43
N LEU A 173 -9.79 -13.79 5.00
CA LEU A 173 -8.98 -12.67 4.54
C LEU A 173 -8.00 -12.15 5.61
N ARG A 174 -8.36 -12.19 6.89
CA ARG A 174 -7.43 -11.84 7.98
C ARG A 174 -6.26 -12.84 8.13
N GLU A 175 -6.43 -14.09 7.69
CA GLU A 175 -5.37 -15.10 7.70
C GLU A 175 -4.46 -14.98 6.47
N LEU A 176 -4.99 -14.53 5.32
CA LEU A 176 -4.21 -14.29 4.10
C LEU A 176 -3.49 -12.93 4.07
N ILE A 177 -4.01 -11.92 4.75
CA ILE A 177 -3.38 -10.59 4.78
C ILE A 177 -2.15 -10.63 5.73
N PRO A 178 -0.96 -10.22 5.26
CA PRO A 178 0.22 -10.13 6.11
C PRO A 178 -0.04 -9.29 7.36
N ALA A 179 0.49 -9.77 8.48
CA ALA A 179 0.42 -9.16 9.80
C ALA A 179 0.90 -7.68 9.87
N SER A 180 1.58 -7.20 8.83
CA SER A 180 2.12 -5.84 8.69
C SER A 180 1.07 -4.79 8.34
N LEU A 181 -0.10 -5.16 7.80
CA LEU A 181 -1.17 -4.19 7.52
C LEU A 181 -2.00 -3.93 8.80
N PRO A 182 -2.00 -2.70 9.35
CA PRO A 182 -2.77 -2.35 10.56
C PRO A 182 -4.27 -2.17 10.26
N ALA A 183 -4.84 -3.04 9.43
CA ALA A 183 -6.26 -3.07 9.15
C ALA A 183 -6.96 -3.98 10.17
N SER A 184 -7.49 -3.41 11.25
CA SER A 184 -8.47 -4.13 12.05
C SER A 184 -9.78 -4.21 11.26
N ILE A 185 -9.91 -5.19 10.35
CA ILE A 185 -11.13 -5.44 9.59
C ILE A 185 -12.19 -5.96 10.55
N ARG A 186 -12.89 -5.08 11.28
CA ARG A 186 -13.96 -5.46 12.22
C ARG A 186 -15.31 -5.29 11.55
N LEU A 187 -16.16 -6.29 11.74
CA LEU A 187 -17.56 -6.22 11.35
C LEU A 187 -18.33 -5.56 12.48
N ASP A 188 -18.65 -4.30 12.29
CA ASP A 188 -19.35 -3.49 13.29
C ASP A 188 -20.86 -3.46 12.98
N LEU A 189 -21.67 -3.08 13.97
CA LEU A 189 -23.13 -2.95 13.83
C LEU A 189 -23.55 -2.03 12.67
N ARG A 190 -22.69 -1.07 12.30
CA ARG A 190 -22.88 -0.17 11.16
C ARG A 190 -22.90 -0.91 9.82
N ILE A 191 -22.09 -1.95 9.65
CA ILE A 191 -22.02 -2.75 8.41
C ILE A 191 -23.26 -3.61 8.28
N PHE A 192 -23.73 -4.20 9.38
CA PHE A 192 -25.00 -4.93 9.41
C PHE A 192 -26.18 -4.00 9.13
N GLY A 193 -26.19 -2.79 9.72
CA GLY A 193 -27.20 -1.77 9.45
C GLY A 193 -27.21 -1.31 7.99
N PHE A 194 -26.04 -1.08 7.40
CA PHE A 194 -25.89 -0.74 5.99
C PHE A 194 -26.39 -1.86 5.06
N SER A 195 -26.01 -3.11 5.36
CA SER A 195 -26.44 -4.30 4.61
C SER A 195 -27.95 -4.48 4.67
N ALA A 196 -28.56 -4.26 5.84
CA ALA A 196 -30.01 -4.29 6.02
C ALA A 196 -30.70 -3.16 5.24
N ALA A 197 -30.15 -1.94 5.28
CA ALA A 197 -30.70 -0.79 4.55
C ALA A 197 -30.67 -1.01 3.03
N ILE A 198 -29.55 -1.50 2.49
CA ILE A 198 -29.43 -1.83 1.06
C ILE A 198 -30.37 -2.96 0.67
N SER A 199 -30.47 -4.01 1.49
CA SER A 199 -31.37 -5.14 1.21
C SER A 199 -32.84 -4.70 1.19
N ALA A 200 -33.22 -3.80 2.11
CA ALA A 200 -34.55 -3.20 2.12
C ALA A 200 -34.78 -2.30 0.90
N ALA A 201 -33.81 -1.45 0.54
CA ALA A 201 -33.88 -0.61 -0.64
C ALA A 201 -34.03 -1.44 -1.93
N ALA A 202 -33.29 -2.54 -2.05
CA ALA A 202 -33.40 -3.48 -3.16
C ALA A 202 -34.79 -4.14 -3.22
N LEU A 203 -35.31 -4.62 -2.09
CA LEU A 203 -36.66 -5.20 -2.02
C LEU A 203 -37.74 -4.19 -2.45
N LEU A 204 -37.62 -2.94 -2.00
CA LEU A 204 -38.55 -1.88 -2.35
C LEU A 204 -38.45 -1.52 -3.83
N ALA A 205 -37.24 -1.31 -4.35
CA ALA A 205 -37.05 -0.89 -5.74
C ALA A 205 -37.44 -1.99 -6.75
N PHE A 206 -37.04 -3.24 -6.49
CA PHE A 206 -37.14 -4.34 -7.46
C PHE A 206 -38.27 -5.34 -7.14
N GLY A 207 -38.77 -5.36 -5.90
CA GLY A 207 -39.90 -6.20 -5.49
C GLY A 207 -41.26 -5.51 -5.56
N LEU A 208 -41.36 -4.21 -5.22
CA LEU A 208 -42.64 -3.48 -5.29
C LEU A 208 -43.04 -3.10 -6.71
N VAL A 209 -42.07 -2.79 -7.59
CA VAL A 209 -42.38 -2.37 -8.96
C VAL A 209 -43.14 -3.46 -9.73
N PRO A 210 -42.70 -4.74 -9.76
CA PRO A 210 -43.46 -5.83 -10.37
C PRO A 210 -44.81 -6.07 -9.68
N ALA A 211 -44.86 -6.01 -8.34
CA ALA A 211 -46.09 -6.24 -7.57
C ALA A 211 -47.15 -5.16 -7.82
N TRP A 212 -46.74 -3.90 -7.94
CA TRP A 212 -47.63 -2.79 -8.24
C TRP A 212 -48.18 -2.89 -9.66
N ILE A 213 -47.34 -3.24 -10.63
CA ILE A 213 -47.75 -3.42 -12.03
C ILE A 213 -48.71 -4.59 -12.18
N ALA A 214 -48.43 -5.75 -11.58
CA ALA A 214 -49.31 -6.92 -11.60
C ALA A 214 -50.67 -6.65 -10.91
N SER A 215 -50.73 -5.70 -9.97
CA SER A 215 -51.98 -5.32 -9.31
C SER A 215 -52.88 -4.37 -10.14
N ARG A 216 -52.33 -3.73 -11.19
CA ARG A 216 -53.03 -2.77 -12.05
C ARG A 216 -53.58 -3.39 -13.34
N THR A 217 -53.19 -4.60 -13.71
CA THR A 217 -53.76 -5.31 -14.87
C THR A 217 -55.25 -5.59 -14.64
N ASP A 218 -56.10 -5.10 -15.55
CA ASP A 218 -57.54 -5.17 -15.41
C ASP A 218 -58.06 -6.59 -15.65
N VAL A 219 -58.73 -7.15 -14.65
CA VAL A 219 -59.24 -8.52 -14.63
C VAL A 219 -60.37 -8.70 -15.66
N ASN A 220 -61.05 -7.61 -16.03
CA ASN A 220 -62.15 -7.64 -17.00
C ASN A 220 -61.70 -7.70 -18.47
N GLU A 221 -60.52 -7.18 -18.82
CA GLU A 221 -59.96 -7.37 -20.18
C GLU A 221 -59.40 -8.78 -20.35
N THR A 222 -58.72 -9.29 -19.32
CA THR A 222 -58.04 -10.60 -19.36
C THR A 222 -58.99 -11.80 -19.40
N LEU A 223 -60.24 -11.65 -18.97
CA LEU A 223 -61.28 -12.69 -19.07
C LEU A 223 -62.08 -12.63 -20.39
N LYS A 224 -62.08 -11.51 -21.10
CA LYS A 224 -62.78 -11.36 -22.40
C LYS A 224 -61.96 -11.91 -23.58
N GLU A 225 -60.64 -11.94 -23.47
CA GLU A 225 -59.75 -12.53 -24.48
C GLU A 225 -59.63 -14.05 -24.31
N GLY A 226 -60.74 -14.77 -24.54
CA GLY A 226 -60.73 -16.21 -24.71
C GLY A 226 -60.06 -16.61 -26.02
N GLY A 227 -58.73 -16.67 -26.07
CA GLY A 227 -58.00 -17.33 -27.16
C GLY A 227 -56.77 -16.59 -27.69
N VAL A 228 -55.61 -17.23 -27.51
CA VAL A 228 -54.39 -17.13 -28.36
C VAL A 228 -53.49 -15.88 -28.24
N ARG A 229 -53.79 -14.85 -27.44
CA ARG A 229 -52.77 -13.85 -27.03
C ARG A 229 -52.44 -13.93 -25.54
N LEU A 230 -51.76 -15.01 -25.18
CA LEU A 230 -51.06 -15.13 -23.90
C LEU A 230 -49.90 -14.12 -23.86
N GLY A 231 -50.00 -13.09 -23.03
CA GLY A 231 -48.84 -12.26 -22.71
C GLY A 231 -49.22 -10.96 -22.06
N ALA A 232 -48.69 -10.74 -20.85
CA ALA A 232 -48.53 -9.47 -20.17
C ALA A 232 -48.70 -8.22 -21.06
N SER A 233 -49.47 -7.22 -20.61
CA SER A 233 -49.63 -5.90 -21.27
C SER A 233 -48.36 -5.45 -22.01
N PRO A 234 -48.44 -4.80 -23.19
CA PRO A 234 -47.26 -4.35 -23.94
C PRO A 234 -46.21 -3.60 -23.09
N GLY A 235 -46.64 -2.90 -22.03
CA GLY A 235 -45.75 -2.25 -21.06
C GLY A 235 -44.96 -3.19 -20.16
N THR A 236 -45.49 -4.34 -19.77
CA THR A 236 -44.78 -5.34 -18.94
C THR A 236 -43.71 -6.08 -19.73
N HIS A 237 -43.99 -6.41 -21.00
CA HIS A 237 -42.99 -7.01 -21.90
C HIS A 237 -41.86 -6.00 -22.22
N ARG A 238 -42.18 -4.72 -22.44
CA ARG A 238 -41.18 -3.66 -22.62
C ARG A 238 -40.29 -3.50 -21.38
N LEU A 239 -40.86 -3.45 -20.18
CA LEU A 239 -40.08 -3.33 -18.94
C LEU A 239 -39.16 -4.54 -18.72
N ALA A 240 -39.66 -5.77 -18.87
CA ALA A 240 -38.83 -6.97 -18.77
C ALA A 240 -37.69 -6.98 -19.81
N SER A 241 -37.96 -6.51 -21.04
CA SER A 241 -36.91 -6.38 -22.07
C SER A 241 -35.87 -5.30 -21.73
N ILE A 242 -36.27 -4.18 -21.12
CA ILE A 242 -35.36 -3.13 -20.66
C ILE A 242 -34.50 -3.63 -19.51
N PHE A 243 -35.09 -4.33 -18.53
CA PHE A 243 -34.36 -4.95 -17.42
C PHE A 243 -33.39 -6.01 -17.92
N SER A 244 -33.81 -6.88 -18.85
CA SER A 244 -32.94 -7.92 -19.43
C SER A 244 -31.80 -7.32 -20.28
N ALA A 245 -32.09 -6.32 -21.13
CA ALA A 245 -31.07 -5.64 -21.91
C ALA A 245 -30.08 -4.87 -21.01
N GLY A 246 -30.58 -4.20 -19.96
CA GLY A 246 -29.77 -3.53 -18.95
C GLY A 246 -28.90 -4.50 -18.16
N GLU A 247 -29.43 -5.65 -17.76
CA GLU A 247 -28.70 -6.73 -17.09
C GLU A 247 -27.57 -7.27 -17.97
N ILE A 248 -27.85 -7.55 -19.25
CA ILE A 248 -26.84 -8.04 -20.20
C ILE A 248 -25.75 -6.97 -20.41
N ALA A 249 -26.14 -5.70 -20.60
CA ALA A 249 -25.20 -4.61 -20.77
C ALA A 249 -24.30 -4.40 -19.54
N LEU A 250 -24.88 -4.43 -18.33
CA LEU A 250 -24.14 -4.35 -17.06
C LEU A 250 -23.20 -5.54 -16.87
N SER A 251 -23.66 -6.75 -17.16
CA SER A 251 -22.88 -7.98 -17.05
C SER A 251 -21.70 -7.98 -18.01
N LEU A 252 -21.91 -7.57 -19.26
CA LEU A 252 -20.83 -7.41 -20.25
C LEU A 252 -19.84 -6.33 -19.82
N THR A 253 -20.32 -5.20 -19.30
CA THR A 253 -19.45 -4.11 -18.80
C THR A 253 -18.58 -4.58 -17.64
N LEU A 254 -19.16 -5.31 -16.67
CA LEU A 254 -18.41 -5.88 -15.55
C LEU A 254 -17.41 -6.95 -16.00
N LEU A 255 -17.78 -7.79 -16.97
CA LEU A 255 -16.89 -8.81 -17.51
C LEU A 255 -15.69 -8.18 -18.23
N VAL A 256 -15.93 -7.15 -19.05
CA VAL A 256 -14.86 -6.38 -19.71
C VAL A 256 -13.99 -5.68 -18.68
N GLY A 257 -14.59 -5.04 -17.67
CA GLY A 257 -13.88 -4.38 -16.57
C GLY A 257 -13.00 -5.35 -15.79
N ALA A 258 -13.53 -6.52 -15.41
CA ALA A 258 -12.77 -7.58 -14.73
C ALA A 258 -11.61 -8.11 -15.59
N GLY A 259 -11.86 -8.32 -16.89
CA GLY A 259 -10.81 -8.74 -17.83
C GLY A 259 -9.70 -7.69 -17.98
N LEU A 260 -10.04 -6.40 -18.04
CA LEU A 260 -9.07 -5.30 -18.08
C LEU A 260 -8.28 -5.17 -16.78
N LEU A 261 -8.93 -5.35 -15.61
CA LEU A 261 -8.26 -5.34 -14.32
C LEU A 261 -7.30 -6.52 -14.19
N LEU A 262 -7.71 -7.73 -14.57
CA LEU A 262 -6.84 -8.90 -14.58
C LEU A 262 -5.65 -8.69 -15.52
N ARG A 263 -5.90 -8.17 -16.73
CA ARG A 263 -4.82 -7.84 -17.67
C ARG A 263 -3.89 -6.76 -17.13
N SER A 264 -4.43 -5.77 -16.42
CA SER A 264 -3.62 -4.70 -15.81
C SER A 264 -2.78 -5.24 -14.66
N PHE A 265 -3.32 -6.15 -13.85
CA PHE A 265 -2.60 -6.86 -12.79
C PHE A 265 -1.47 -7.72 -13.37
N LEU A 266 -1.75 -8.53 -14.40
CA LEU A 266 -0.73 -9.34 -15.09
C LEU A 266 0.37 -8.48 -15.72
N ARG A 267 0.01 -7.33 -16.30
CA ARG A 267 1.00 -6.36 -16.78
C ARG A 267 1.82 -5.75 -15.67
N LEU A 268 1.20 -5.49 -14.51
CA LEU A 268 1.87 -4.91 -13.36
C LEU A 268 2.88 -5.90 -12.74
N SER A 269 2.58 -7.21 -12.76
CA SER A 269 3.52 -8.25 -12.33
C SER A 269 4.70 -8.46 -13.29
N GLU A 270 4.56 -8.04 -14.55
CA GLU A 270 5.63 -8.12 -15.56
C GLU A 270 6.45 -6.82 -15.68
N VAL A 271 6.14 -5.78 -14.88
CA VAL A 271 6.90 -4.53 -14.92
C VAL A 271 8.33 -4.80 -14.45
N ASP A 272 9.29 -4.41 -15.29
CA ASP A 272 10.70 -4.43 -14.91
C ASP A 272 10.92 -3.51 -13.70
N LEU A 273 11.27 -4.15 -12.58
CA LEU A 273 11.54 -3.49 -11.31
C LEU A 273 12.94 -2.87 -11.27
N GLY A 274 13.83 -3.25 -12.20
CA GLY A 274 15.26 -2.98 -12.15
C GLY A 274 16.03 -3.90 -11.20
N PHE A 275 15.35 -4.90 -10.60
CA PHE A 275 15.93 -5.94 -9.76
C PHE A 275 15.06 -7.21 -9.81
N ASP A 276 15.62 -8.34 -9.36
CA ASP A 276 14.92 -9.61 -9.27
C ASP A 276 14.43 -9.88 -7.83
N PRO A 277 13.11 -9.85 -7.55
CA PRO A 277 12.56 -10.03 -6.22
C PRO A 277 12.51 -11.49 -5.74
N HIS A 278 12.66 -12.48 -6.63
CA HIS A 278 12.38 -13.87 -6.30
C HIS A 278 13.41 -14.51 -5.38
N GLY A 279 12.94 -15.24 -4.37
CA GLY A 279 13.81 -15.99 -3.45
C GLY A 279 14.67 -15.08 -2.56
N LEU A 280 14.21 -13.86 -2.28
CA LEU A 280 14.87 -12.95 -1.35
C LEU A 280 14.31 -13.12 0.07
N LEU A 281 15.21 -13.09 1.06
CA LEU A 281 14.90 -12.91 2.46
C LEU A 281 15.44 -11.55 2.89
N ILE A 282 14.58 -10.70 3.44
CA ILE A 282 14.92 -9.33 3.84
C ILE A 282 14.80 -9.21 5.36
N ALA A 283 15.93 -8.94 6.02
CA ALA A 283 16.00 -8.81 7.48
C ALA A 283 16.69 -7.50 7.87
N THR A 284 15.96 -6.61 8.54
CA THR A 284 16.50 -5.33 9.01
C THR A 284 17.00 -5.47 10.44
N VAL A 285 18.21 -4.94 10.68
CA VAL A 285 18.85 -4.88 11.99
C VAL A 285 19.11 -3.41 12.30
N GLU A 286 18.53 -2.96 13.42
CA GLU A 286 18.75 -1.61 13.95
C GLU A 286 19.51 -1.72 15.26
N ARG A 287 20.67 -1.07 15.32
CA ARG A 287 21.49 -1.00 16.53
C ARG A 287 21.10 0.22 17.38
N PRO A 288 21.26 0.13 18.71
CA PRO A 288 20.98 1.25 19.60
C PRO A 288 21.76 2.53 19.23
N LEU A 289 21.03 3.63 19.14
CA LEU A 289 21.57 4.97 18.94
C LEU A 289 22.25 5.44 20.24
N THR A 290 23.56 5.21 20.37
CA THR A 290 24.36 5.74 21.50
C THR A 290 25.42 6.71 20.98
N ALA A 291 25.79 7.74 21.75
CA ALA A 291 26.73 8.77 21.29
C ALA A 291 28.12 8.20 20.96
N ALA A 292 28.53 7.14 21.66
CA ALA A 292 29.78 6.45 21.40
C ALA A 292 29.78 5.63 20.09
N ALA A 293 28.60 5.26 19.57
CA ALA A 293 28.47 4.29 18.48
C ALA A 293 27.87 4.86 17.18
N PHE A 294 27.21 6.02 17.20
CA PHE A 294 26.39 6.53 16.09
C PHE A 294 27.12 6.55 14.72
N ASP A 295 28.37 7.04 14.68
CA ASP A 295 29.22 7.05 13.47
C ASP A 295 30.44 6.12 13.60
N SER A 296 30.35 5.12 14.47
CA SER A 296 31.52 4.30 14.82
C SER A 296 31.78 3.25 13.75
N GLN A 297 33.07 3.07 13.42
CA GLN A 297 33.54 1.92 12.64
C GLN A 297 33.07 0.59 13.24
N GLN A 298 32.74 0.55 14.54
CA GLN A 298 32.13 -0.61 15.20
C GLN A 298 30.80 -1.04 14.59
N HIS A 299 30.01 -0.11 14.03
CA HIS A 299 28.80 -0.45 13.28
C HIS A 299 29.15 -1.17 11.99
N SER A 300 30.06 -0.61 11.19
CA SER A 300 30.54 -1.22 9.95
C SER A 300 31.14 -2.61 10.21
N SER A 301 32.00 -2.76 11.23
CA SER A 301 32.58 -4.04 11.63
C SER A 301 31.52 -5.07 12.04
N PHE A 302 30.48 -4.66 12.78
CA PHE A 302 29.39 -5.55 13.17
C PHE A 302 28.60 -6.06 11.95
N PHE A 303 28.22 -5.16 11.05
CA PHE A 303 27.46 -5.53 9.87
C PHE A 303 28.28 -6.40 8.91
N GLN A 304 29.57 -6.10 8.74
CA GLN A 304 30.50 -6.93 7.97
C GLN A 304 30.63 -8.33 8.58
N ALA A 305 30.87 -8.44 9.88
CA ALA A 305 30.98 -9.74 10.57
C ALA A 305 29.66 -10.54 10.57
N SER A 306 28.51 -9.85 10.54
CA SER A 306 27.19 -10.46 10.40
C SER A 306 26.98 -10.98 8.97
N LEU A 307 27.34 -10.19 7.97
CA LEU A 307 27.26 -10.55 6.56
C LEU A 307 28.10 -11.79 6.26
N GLU A 308 29.34 -11.85 6.75
CA GLU A 308 30.22 -13.01 6.58
C GLU A 308 29.62 -14.30 7.15
N ARG A 309 28.97 -14.23 8.32
CA ARG A 309 28.31 -15.40 8.91
C ARG A 309 27.07 -15.83 8.13
N VAL A 310 26.29 -14.86 7.67
CA VAL A 310 25.09 -15.11 6.86
C VAL A 310 25.44 -15.74 5.51
N ARG A 311 26.55 -15.31 4.88
CA ARG A 311 27.07 -15.93 3.64
C ARG A 311 27.41 -17.40 3.77
N ASN A 312 27.83 -17.81 4.96
CA ASN A 312 28.21 -19.20 5.24
C ASN A 312 27.02 -20.08 5.67
N LEU A 313 25.78 -19.58 5.63
CA LEU A 313 24.61 -20.36 5.99
C LEU A 313 24.27 -21.39 4.89
N PRO A 314 23.99 -22.65 5.25
CA PRO A 314 23.52 -23.63 4.29
C PRO A 314 22.13 -23.22 3.76
N GLY A 315 21.98 -23.26 2.43
CA GLY A 315 20.74 -22.85 1.75
C GLY A 315 20.71 -21.38 1.30
N GLY A 316 21.61 -20.53 1.79
CA GLY A 316 21.83 -19.20 1.23
C GLY A 316 22.76 -19.28 0.01
N ARG A 317 22.37 -18.70 -1.14
CA ARG A 317 23.23 -18.60 -2.33
C ARG A 317 24.19 -17.41 -2.20
N ASP A 318 23.64 -16.25 -1.87
CA ASP A 318 24.37 -14.98 -1.77
C ASP A 318 23.76 -14.11 -0.68
N ALA A 319 24.56 -13.19 -0.12
CA ALA A 319 24.07 -12.18 0.83
C ALA A 319 24.75 -10.82 0.64
N ALA A 320 23.98 -9.76 0.85
CA ALA A 320 24.39 -8.36 0.73
C ALA A 320 23.78 -7.50 1.85
N LEU A 321 24.35 -6.32 2.04
CA LEU A 321 23.86 -5.29 2.94
C LEU A 321 23.36 -4.09 2.16
N THR A 322 22.29 -3.47 2.64
CA THR A 322 21.81 -2.18 2.17
C THR A 322 21.19 -1.37 3.31
N GLN A 323 21.31 -0.04 3.30
CA GLN A 323 20.55 0.82 4.22
C GLN A 323 19.06 0.87 3.89
N ARG A 324 18.71 0.59 2.63
CA ARG A 324 17.35 0.65 2.12
C ARG A 324 17.14 -0.43 1.08
N TYR A 325 16.05 -1.19 1.19
CA TYR A 325 15.66 -2.17 0.19
C TYR A 325 14.54 -1.60 -0.70
N PRO A 326 14.46 -2.00 -1.98
CA PRO A 326 13.39 -1.53 -2.87
C PRO A 326 11.99 -1.88 -2.36
N LEU A 327 11.01 -1.02 -2.60
CA LEU A 327 9.61 -1.16 -2.16
C LEU A 327 9.42 -1.16 -0.63
N GLY A 328 10.46 -0.75 0.11
CA GLY A 328 10.40 -0.47 1.55
C GLY A 328 9.84 0.92 1.88
N ASP A 329 9.91 1.30 3.15
CA ASP A 329 9.44 2.61 3.62
C ASP A 329 10.27 3.74 2.96
N PRO A 330 9.63 4.71 2.27
CA PRO A 330 10.36 5.79 1.61
C PRO A 330 11.09 6.67 2.62
N ARG A 331 12.42 6.60 2.62
CA ARG A 331 13.33 7.44 3.44
C ARG A 331 14.06 8.47 2.58
N ASN A 332 13.30 9.24 1.79
CA ASN A 332 13.86 10.22 0.88
C ASN A 332 14.04 11.56 1.59
N ALA A 333 15.24 12.15 1.45
CA ALA A 333 15.50 13.51 1.90
C ALA A 333 16.13 14.32 0.78
N THR A 334 15.74 15.58 0.63
CA THR A 334 16.38 16.49 -0.32
C THR A 334 17.73 16.94 0.24
N LEU A 335 18.75 16.14 0.01
CA LEU A 335 20.12 16.46 0.40
C LEU A 335 20.71 17.51 -0.56
N ALA A 336 21.58 18.36 -0.01
CA ALA A 336 22.42 19.22 -0.83
C ALA A 336 23.36 18.33 -1.66
N LEU A 337 23.25 18.38 -2.99
CA LEU A 337 24.23 17.77 -3.89
C LEU A 337 25.07 18.87 -4.54
N HIS A 338 26.37 18.75 -4.39
CA HIS A 338 27.37 19.58 -5.06
C HIS A 338 28.08 18.72 -6.09
N ILE A 339 28.27 19.26 -7.30
CA ILE A 339 28.96 18.59 -8.38
C ILE A 339 30.15 19.47 -8.75
N GLN A 340 31.33 18.88 -8.89
CA GLN A 340 32.52 19.65 -9.24
C GLN A 340 32.31 20.36 -10.59
N GLY A 341 32.52 21.67 -10.62
CA GLY A 341 32.27 22.49 -11.81
C GLY A 341 30.78 22.81 -12.06
N SER A 342 29.88 22.55 -11.11
CA SER A 342 28.49 23.05 -11.12
C SER A 342 28.10 23.57 -9.75
N GLU A 343 28.12 24.90 -9.61
CA GLU A 343 27.92 25.56 -8.31
C GLU A 343 26.45 25.63 -7.88
N ASN A 344 25.50 25.45 -8.80
CA ASN A 344 24.06 25.66 -8.56
C ASN A 344 23.18 24.48 -8.97
N PHE A 345 23.69 23.25 -8.99
CA PHE A 345 22.84 22.09 -9.24
C PHE A 345 21.75 21.99 -8.16
N GLN A 346 20.50 22.02 -8.62
CA GLN A 346 19.32 21.79 -7.79
C GLN A 346 18.58 20.58 -8.37
N PRO A 347 18.54 19.46 -7.63
CA PRO A 347 17.83 18.31 -8.15
C PRO A 347 16.33 18.63 -8.19
N PRO A 348 15.64 18.33 -9.31
CA PRO A 348 14.20 18.56 -9.46
C PRO A 348 13.36 17.63 -8.58
N GLN A 349 13.98 16.58 -8.02
CA GLN A 349 13.35 15.58 -7.16
C GLN A 349 14.28 15.26 -5.99
N PRO A 350 13.76 14.76 -4.85
CA PRO A 350 14.60 14.27 -3.76
C PRO A 350 15.61 13.22 -4.25
N ILE A 351 16.83 13.29 -3.74
CA ILE A 351 17.88 12.31 -4.04
C ILE A 351 17.95 11.31 -2.88
N SER A 352 17.85 10.03 -3.20
CA SER A 352 18.12 8.99 -2.20
C SER A 352 19.60 8.69 -2.10
N ILE A 353 20.07 8.41 -0.87
CA ILE A 353 21.44 7.97 -0.63
C ILE A 353 21.41 6.68 0.16
N THR A 354 21.94 5.62 -0.45
CA THR A 354 21.88 4.27 0.10
C THR A 354 23.29 3.69 0.22
N GLY A 355 23.69 3.38 1.45
CA GLY A 355 24.90 2.60 1.72
C GLY A 355 24.67 1.12 1.41
N ILE A 356 25.55 0.52 0.62
CA ILE A 356 25.45 -0.87 0.16
C ILE A 356 26.77 -1.64 0.34
N SER A 357 26.70 -2.96 0.37
CA SER A 357 27.88 -3.84 0.20
C SER A 357 28.26 -3.98 -1.28
N SER A 358 29.49 -4.43 -1.55
CA SER A 358 30.01 -4.70 -2.90
C SER A 358 29.11 -5.62 -3.74
N ASP A 359 28.59 -6.69 -3.12
CA ASP A 359 27.80 -7.71 -3.82
C ASP A 359 26.32 -7.35 -4.00
N TYR A 360 25.90 -6.15 -3.58
CA TYR A 360 24.49 -5.74 -3.62
C TYR A 360 23.89 -5.80 -5.03
N PHE A 361 24.54 -5.17 -6.02
CA PHE A 361 24.02 -5.16 -7.40
C PHE A 361 24.00 -6.56 -8.02
N HIS A 362 24.99 -7.40 -7.71
CA HIS A 362 25.03 -8.79 -8.15
C HIS A 362 23.86 -9.59 -7.55
N LEU A 363 23.68 -9.48 -6.22
CA LEU A 363 22.60 -10.16 -5.51
C LEU A 363 21.24 -9.70 -6.01
N MET A 364 21.02 -8.40 -6.17
CA MET A 364 19.75 -7.82 -6.65
C MET A 364 19.54 -8.02 -8.15
N ARG A 365 20.57 -8.47 -8.88
CA ARG A 365 20.58 -8.60 -10.34
C ARG A 365 20.28 -7.28 -11.05
N THR A 366 20.68 -6.17 -10.44
CA THR A 366 20.54 -4.84 -11.04
C THR A 366 21.73 -4.59 -11.97
N PRO A 367 21.50 -4.36 -13.27
CA PRO A 367 22.58 -4.23 -14.23
C PRO A 367 23.37 -2.92 -14.02
N LEU A 368 24.68 -3.01 -14.19
CA LEU A 368 25.54 -1.84 -14.28
C LEU A 368 25.59 -1.35 -15.73
N VAL A 369 25.26 -0.08 -15.93
CA VAL A 369 25.21 0.55 -17.26
C VAL A 369 26.60 0.98 -17.71
N LYS A 370 27.39 1.55 -16.80
CA LYS A 370 28.78 2.00 -17.06
C LYS A 370 29.67 1.89 -15.82
N GLY A 371 30.98 1.80 -16.04
CA GLY A 371 31.99 1.84 -14.98
C GLY A 371 32.13 0.50 -14.25
N ARG A 372 32.31 0.56 -12.92
CA ARG A 372 32.49 -0.61 -12.05
C ARG A 372 31.58 -0.57 -10.82
N THR A 373 31.34 -1.74 -10.22
CA THR A 373 30.76 -1.85 -8.89
C THR A 373 31.80 -1.60 -7.80
N PHE A 374 31.36 -1.55 -6.54
CA PHE A 374 32.26 -1.53 -5.40
C PHE A 374 32.98 -2.87 -5.24
N SER A 375 34.17 -2.81 -4.65
CA SER A 375 35.03 -3.96 -4.39
C SER A 375 35.74 -3.80 -3.04
N ASP A 376 36.50 -4.80 -2.63
CA ASP A 376 37.31 -4.75 -1.39
C ASP A 376 38.36 -3.62 -1.40
N ARG A 377 38.64 -3.02 -2.57
CA ARG A 377 39.53 -1.85 -2.71
C ARG A 377 38.89 -0.56 -2.21
N ASP A 378 37.55 -0.51 -2.14
CA ASP A 378 36.78 0.66 -1.72
C ASP A 378 36.53 0.62 -0.19
N ALA A 379 37.60 0.39 0.56
CA ALA A 379 37.60 0.29 2.02
C ALA A 379 37.32 1.64 2.70
N ALA A 380 37.17 1.64 4.02
CA ALA A 380 36.84 2.82 4.81
C ALA A 380 37.91 3.94 4.73
N ASP A 381 39.17 3.57 4.53
CA ASP A 381 40.34 4.45 4.42
C ASP A 381 40.74 4.75 2.96
N ALA A 382 40.06 4.14 1.99
CA ALA A 382 40.28 4.40 0.58
C ALA A 382 39.68 5.76 0.15
N PRO A 383 40.10 6.31 -1.00
CA PRO A 383 39.43 7.47 -1.60
C PRO A 383 37.92 7.26 -1.71
N GLY A 384 37.16 8.32 -1.44
CA GLY A 384 35.70 8.25 -1.44
C GLY A 384 35.16 7.96 -2.84
N VAL A 385 34.29 6.95 -2.96
CA VAL A 385 33.66 6.58 -4.23
C VAL A 385 32.15 6.52 -4.11
N ALA A 386 31.46 6.73 -5.24
CA ALA A 386 30.01 6.64 -5.34
C ALA A 386 29.60 5.99 -6.67
N ILE A 387 28.42 5.38 -6.67
CA ILE A 387 27.74 4.91 -7.88
C ILE A 387 26.42 5.68 -7.96
N VAL A 388 26.03 6.13 -9.14
CA VAL A 388 24.76 6.84 -9.34
C VAL A 388 23.83 6.01 -10.22
N ASN A 389 22.52 6.20 -10.12
CA ASN A 389 21.62 5.58 -11.11
C ASN A 389 21.52 6.44 -12.39
N GLU A 390 20.95 5.85 -13.46
CA GLU A 390 20.74 6.55 -14.74
C GLU A 390 19.89 7.82 -14.59
N ALA A 391 18.88 7.81 -13.71
CA ALA A 391 18.01 8.96 -13.47
C ALA A 391 18.81 10.16 -12.94
N LEU A 392 19.68 9.95 -11.94
CA LEU A 392 20.57 10.98 -11.45
C LEU A 392 21.60 11.36 -12.51
N ALA A 393 22.20 10.39 -13.20
CA ALA A 393 23.21 10.66 -14.22
C ALA A 393 22.69 11.60 -15.32
N ARG A 394 21.47 11.36 -15.79
CA ARG A 394 20.78 12.14 -16.82
C ARG A 394 20.54 13.58 -16.39
N VAL A 395 20.09 13.79 -15.15
CA VAL A 395 19.71 15.12 -14.64
C VAL A 395 20.93 15.91 -14.17
N ALA A 396 21.88 15.26 -13.48
CA ALA A 396 23.04 15.90 -12.88
C ALA A 396 24.14 16.24 -13.91
N PHE A 397 24.36 15.40 -14.91
CA PHE A 397 25.49 15.55 -15.83
C PHE A 397 25.10 16.01 -17.24
N ALA A 398 23.80 16.20 -17.53
CA ALA A 398 23.28 16.83 -18.75
C ALA A 398 23.90 16.30 -20.07
N GLY A 399 24.14 14.99 -20.14
CA GLY A 399 24.74 14.31 -21.30
C GLY A 399 26.27 14.16 -21.27
N ARG A 400 26.96 14.72 -20.27
CA ARG A 400 28.38 14.42 -19.99
C ARG A 400 28.52 13.06 -19.31
N ASP A 401 29.69 12.45 -19.43
CA ASP A 401 29.98 11.21 -18.71
C ASP A 401 30.02 11.48 -17.21
N ALA A 402 29.27 10.68 -16.46
CA ALA A 402 29.22 10.75 -15.00
C ALA A 402 30.49 10.14 -14.39
N ILE A 403 31.12 9.17 -15.07
CA ILE A 403 32.31 8.48 -14.56
C ILE A 403 33.48 9.46 -14.43
N GLY A 404 34.18 9.40 -13.29
CA GLY A 404 35.31 10.27 -12.96
C GLY A 404 34.91 11.67 -12.46
N GLN A 405 33.62 12.01 -12.49
CA GLN A 405 33.14 13.25 -11.89
C GLN A 405 33.14 13.15 -10.36
N HIS A 406 33.35 14.28 -9.70
CA HIS A 406 33.33 14.34 -8.24
C HIS A 406 32.02 14.96 -7.75
N ILE A 407 31.40 14.30 -6.79
CA ILE A 407 30.19 14.77 -6.12
C ILE A 407 30.42 14.88 -4.61
N SER A 408 29.75 15.83 -3.97
CA SER A 408 29.74 15.97 -2.51
C SER A 408 28.30 16.18 -2.04
N PHE A 409 27.93 15.49 -0.96
CA PHE A 409 26.58 15.52 -0.42
C PHE A 409 26.60 15.43 1.11
N GLY A 410 25.62 16.09 1.73
CA GLY A 410 25.46 16.07 3.19
C GLY A 410 26.03 17.30 3.92
N GLY A 411 26.28 18.39 3.20
CA GLY A 411 26.65 19.69 3.76
C GLY A 411 27.96 20.26 3.19
N PRO A 412 28.36 21.48 3.59
CA PRO A 412 29.49 22.20 3.00
C PRO A 412 30.86 21.53 3.22
N THR A 413 31.00 20.74 4.28
CA THR A 413 32.25 20.06 4.67
C THR A 413 32.28 18.58 4.27
N ALA A 414 31.27 18.11 3.54
CA ALA A 414 31.20 16.71 3.15
C ALA A 414 32.33 16.35 2.17
N PRO A 415 32.99 15.19 2.36
CA PRO A 415 34.11 14.78 1.51
C PRO A 415 33.62 14.48 0.09
N TRP A 416 34.37 14.96 -0.90
CA TRP A 416 34.18 14.65 -2.31
C TRP A 416 34.34 13.15 -2.56
N LYS A 417 33.51 12.63 -3.46
CA LYS A 417 33.53 11.24 -3.90
C LYS A 417 33.56 11.18 -5.41
N GLU A 418 34.41 10.32 -5.95
CA GLU A 418 34.47 10.04 -7.38
C GLU A 418 33.32 9.11 -7.78
N VAL A 419 32.62 9.44 -8.85
CA VAL A 419 31.61 8.57 -9.45
C VAL A 419 32.31 7.50 -10.28
N VAL A 420 32.27 6.25 -9.81
CA VAL A 420 32.98 5.11 -10.43
C VAL A 420 32.08 4.17 -11.23
N GLY A 421 30.75 4.35 -11.13
CA GLY A 421 29.78 3.53 -11.82
C GLY A 421 28.44 4.22 -12.03
N VAL A 422 27.70 3.76 -13.03
CA VAL A 422 26.30 4.10 -13.28
C VAL A 422 25.48 2.82 -13.28
N ALA A 423 24.55 2.68 -12.35
CA ALA A 423 23.63 1.53 -12.25
C ALA A 423 22.31 1.83 -12.98
N ALA A 424 21.63 0.77 -13.42
CA ALA A 424 20.28 0.89 -13.96
C ALA A 424 19.30 1.39 -12.90
N ASN A 425 18.22 2.01 -13.36
CA ASN A 425 17.19 2.52 -12.47
C ASN A 425 16.41 1.40 -11.78
N VAL A 426 16.19 1.55 -10.48
CA VAL A 426 15.34 0.66 -9.68
C VAL A 426 14.04 1.40 -9.31
N ARG A 427 12.91 0.69 -9.39
CA ARG A 427 11.60 1.23 -8.97
C ARG A 427 11.40 1.02 -7.48
N GLU A 428 11.76 2.01 -6.69
CA GLU A 428 11.83 1.85 -5.24
C GLU A 428 10.58 2.29 -4.47
N ASP A 429 9.90 3.37 -4.85
CA ASP A 429 8.74 3.87 -4.08
C ASP A 429 7.41 3.31 -4.61
N ALA A 430 7.24 3.25 -5.93
CA ALA A 430 6.02 2.76 -6.55
C ALA A 430 6.23 2.33 -8.01
N LEU A 431 5.52 1.27 -8.41
CA LEU A 431 5.57 0.73 -9.78
C LEU A 431 5.12 1.73 -10.85
N HIS A 432 4.29 2.71 -10.50
CA HIS A 432 3.71 3.68 -11.43
C HIS A 432 4.45 5.03 -11.50
N ARG A 433 5.51 5.24 -10.72
CA ARG A 433 6.30 6.49 -10.73
C ARG A 433 7.60 6.33 -11.52
N GLU A 434 8.13 7.43 -12.05
CA GLU A 434 9.47 7.39 -12.61
C GLU A 434 10.50 7.10 -11.50
N PRO A 435 11.59 6.37 -11.81
CA PRO A 435 12.68 6.14 -10.86
C PRO A 435 13.27 7.46 -10.34
N LEU A 436 13.43 7.55 -9.03
CA LEU A 436 14.01 8.73 -8.38
C LEU A 436 15.54 8.75 -8.57
N PRO A 437 16.18 9.93 -8.60
CA PRO A 437 17.63 10.02 -8.56
C PRO A 437 18.22 9.37 -7.29
N GLU A 438 19.22 8.51 -7.45
CA GLU A 438 19.84 7.77 -6.34
C GLU A 438 21.38 7.77 -6.41
N ILE A 439 22.00 7.85 -5.23
CA ILE A 439 23.43 7.70 -5.00
C ILE A 439 23.65 6.48 -4.10
N PHE A 440 24.48 5.56 -4.55
CA PHE A 440 24.98 4.45 -3.77
C PHE A 440 26.38 4.75 -3.26
N VAL A 441 26.66 4.36 -2.02
CA VAL A 441 27.98 4.47 -1.39
C VAL A 441 28.39 3.16 -0.74
N PRO A 442 29.70 2.87 -0.59
CA PRO A 442 30.13 1.74 0.22
C PRO A 442 29.70 1.93 1.68
N HIS A 443 29.00 0.93 2.25
CA HIS A 443 28.60 0.96 3.66
C HIS A 443 29.78 1.11 4.64
N LEU A 444 30.99 0.70 4.23
CA LEU A 444 32.23 0.89 4.99
C LEU A 444 32.65 2.36 5.09
N GLN A 445 32.39 3.16 4.04
CA GLN A 445 32.70 4.60 4.00
C GLN A 445 31.56 5.46 4.57
N GLN A 446 30.35 4.89 4.70
CA GLN A 446 29.20 5.55 5.30
C GLN A 446 28.54 4.63 6.34
N PRO A 447 29.12 4.54 7.56
CA PRO A 447 28.57 3.74 8.64
C PRO A 447 27.12 4.11 8.94
N SER A 448 26.32 3.12 9.29
CA SER A 448 24.92 3.31 9.69
C SER A 448 24.59 2.50 10.93
N PHE A 449 23.63 2.99 11.72
CA PHE A 449 23.07 2.23 12.84
C PHE A 449 22.01 1.22 12.38
N ALA A 450 21.46 1.37 11.19
CA ALA A 450 20.43 0.51 10.63
C ALA A 450 20.83 0.02 9.24
N MET A 451 20.90 -1.30 9.08
CA MET A 451 21.13 -1.95 7.79
C MET A 451 20.17 -3.12 7.63
N THR A 452 19.79 -3.36 6.40
CA THR A 452 19.05 -4.52 5.95
C THR A 452 20.02 -5.54 5.34
N ILE A 453 19.94 -6.76 5.82
CA ILE A 453 20.59 -7.94 5.26
C ILE A 453 19.62 -8.53 4.24
N VAL A 454 20.08 -8.68 3.01
CA VAL A 454 19.34 -9.35 1.94
C VAL A 454 20.04 -10.66 1.63
N VAL A 455 19.31 -11.77 1.67
CA VAL A 455 19.82 -13.11 1.37
C VAL A 455 19.03 -13.67 0.21
N ARG A 456 19.71 -14.22 -0.80
CA ARG A 456 19.08 -14.94 -1.90
C ARG A 456 19.15 -16.44 -1.67
N THR A 457 18.04 -17.14 -1.91
CA THR A 457 17.93 -18.59 -1.81
C THR A 457 17.17 -19.18 -2.99
N ASP A 458 17.46 -20.44 -3.32
CA ASP A 458 16.70 -21.24 -4.29
C ASP A 458 15.55 -22.02 -3.62
N SER A 459 15.44 -21.98 -2.28
CA SER A 459 14.36 -22.59 -1.48
C SER A 459 13.41 -21.54 -0.91
N ASP A 460 12.40 -21.97 -0.15
CA ASP A 460 11.53 -21.06 0.62
C ASP A 460 12.38 -20.14 1.54
N PRO A 461 12.34 -18.80 1.35
CA PRO A 461 13.07 -17.84 2.17
C PRO A 461 12.77 -17.92 3.67
N HIS A 462 11.56 -18.32 4.05
CA HIS A 462 11.15 -18.41 5.46
C HIS A 462 11.95 -19.45 6.24
N LEU A 463 12.49 -20.47 5.57
CA LEU A 463 13.34 -21.49 6.20
C LEU A 463 14.69 -20.94 6.67
N LEU A 464 15.16 -19.82 6.09
CA LEU A 464 16.42 -19.19 6.45
C LEU A 464 16.29 -18.16 7.59
N GLU A 465 15.07 -17.79 8.00
CA GLU A 465 14.85 -16.76 9.03
C GLU A 465 15.64 -17.07 10.30
N GLU A 466 15.42 -18.24 10.90
CA GLU A 466 16.08 -18.62 12.15
C GLU A 466 17.60 -18.75 12.00
N GLY A 467 18.08 -19.18 10.82
CA GLY A 467 19.51 -19.23 10.50
C GLY A 467 20.15 -17.85 10.48
N VAL A 468 19.53 -16.89 9.79
CA VAL A 468 19.97 -15.49 9.73
C VAL A 468 19.93 -14.85 11.12
N ARG A 469 18.87 -15.11 11.89
CA ARG A 469 18.75 -14.63 13.28
C ARG A 469 19.91 -15.09 14.14
N ARG A 470 20.23 -16.39 14.13
CA ARG A 470 21.36 -16.95 14.90
C ARG A 470 22.70 -16.43 14.41
N ALA A 471 22.89 -16.26 13.11
CA ALA A 471 24.13 -15.72 12.55
C ALA A 471 24.40 -14.31 13.09
N VAL A 472 23.41 -13.41 13.03
CA VAL A 472 23.52 -12.05 13.57
C VAL A 472 23.72 -12.07 15.10
N GLN A 473 22.93 -12.88 15.82
CA GLN A 473 23.00 -12.98 17.28
C GLN A 473 24.30 -13.61 17.80
N SER A 474 25.03 -14.34 16.96
CA SER A 474 26.37 -14.85 17.30
C SER A 474 27.44 -13.76 17.26
N VAL A 475 27.18 -12.63 16.60
CA VAL A 475 28.03 -11.42 16.65
C VAL A 475 27.66 -10.59 17.88
N ASP A 476 26.37 -10.33 18.06
CA ASP A 476 25.83 -9.62 19.22
C ASP A 476 24.44 -10.17 19.57
N ARG A 477 24.36 -10.82 20.73
CA ARG A 477 23.18 -11.56 21.21
C ARG A 477 21.95 -10.67 21.43
N ASN A 478 22.14 -9.37 21.63
CA ASN A 478 21.07 -8.45 22.00
C ASN A 478 20.45 -7.72 20.81
N GLN A 479 20.78 -8.10 19.58
CA GLN A 479 20.27 -7.43 18.38
C GLN A 479 18.93 -8.03 17.93
N PRO A 480 17.85 -7.23 17.87
CA PRO A 480 16.59 -7.65 17.28
C PRO A 480 16.70 -7.66 15.74
N LEU A 481 15.96 -8.57 15.11
CA LEU A 481 15.79 -8.64 13.66
C LEU A 481 14.33 -8.45 13.32
N VAL A 482 14.06 -7.56 12.36
CA VAL A 482 12.74 -7.32 11.79
C VAL A 482 12.73 -7.88 10.37
N TYR A 483 11.96 -8.94 10.13
CA TYR A 483 11.78 -9.50 8.80
C TYR A 483 10.73 -8.70 8.04
N CYS A 484 11.05 -8.35 6.80
CA CYS A 484 10.14 -7.66 5.91
C CYS A 484 9.54 -8.69 4.93
N PRO A 485 8.22 -8.69 4.72
CA PRO A 485 7.63 -9.55 3.71
C PRO A 485 8.18 -9.17 2.33
N VAL A 486 8.63 -10.17 1.57
CA VAL A 486 9.05 -10.00 0.17
C VAL A 486 7.82 -10.15 -0.72
N ILE A 487 7.76 -9.36 -1.78
CA ILE A 487 6.70 -9.48 -2.79
C ILE A 487 7.10 -10.64 -3.70
N ASP A 488 6.41 -11.77 -3.57
CA ASP A 488 6.47 -12.89 -4.52
C ASP A 488 5.47 -12.72 -5.68
#